data_AF-A0A3M2A8S8-F1
#
_entry.id   AF-A0A3M2A8S8-F1
#
_cell.length_a   1.000
_cell.length_b   1.000
_cell.length_c   1.000
_cell.angle_alpha   90.00
_cell.angle_beta   90.00
_cell.angle_gamma   90.00
#
_symmetry.space_group_name_H-M   'P 1'
#
loop_
_entity.id
_entity.type
_entity.pdbx_description
1 polymer ?
#
loop_
_entity_poly.entity_id
_entity_poly.type
_entity_poly.pdbx_seq_one_letter_code
_entity_poly.pdbx_strand_id
1 'polypeptide(L)'
;MNGRSAAYLVGLAAFAAAGTVWAGNGTHPRTPVLWDKPGELDPPACLTVVDRSTDPVLHLPYAIPYEDTEVTPDEVDDSRTHQFLAFCRAFDAQHEPPLWLSEADVAKAGAKGLVPPEPLGPEDVLDTNTELAGCYTRITGDDERRPITFEMAAMGVDWDTTGLEAGPWTVYGYTWEPVANLWSLRPGVVLVSDGPDAPPPPPAMALEMAPGEEPYWPVGAEARFSACVAAEAGATVQLYWAEAADAPAWQPWGEAVAAPSEGTVELAAEVPAEMAGKSVLVRATITDPQDRSYDAYLRDVAIVFDAGGDTGTTGGIGTTGGPSETTSGSGTGGSSSDTGTGTGLDTGGAGGCGCTTRSPVAPVGGWLLVPVVAILRRRRPS
;
A
#
# COMPACT_ATOMS: atom_id res chain seq x y z
N MET A 1 -25.51 44.09 -68.11
CA MET A 1 -25.04 42.76 -67.69
C MET A 1 -23.88 42.93 -66.72
N ASN A 2 -23.98 42.23 -65.59
CA ASN A 2 -22.91 41.91 -64.63
C ASN A 2 -22.38 43.02 -63.73
N GLY A 3 -23.18 43.37 -62.72
CA GLY A 3 -22.66 43.77 -61.42
C GLY A 3 -22.22 42.52 -60.63
N ARG A 4 -20.96 42.49 -60.21
CA ARG A 4 -20.43 41.51 -59.26
C ARG A 4 -19.40 42.21 -58.39
N SER A 5 -19.77 42.49 -57.14
CA SER A 5 -18.86 42.58 -55.99
C SER A 5 -19.68 42.91 -54.74
N ALA A 6 -20.09 41.88 -54.00
CA ALA A 6 -20.36 41.96 -52.57
C ALA A 6 -20.71 40.54 -52.07
N ALA A 7 -19.79 39.92 -51.32
CA ALA A 7 -20.06 38.97 -50.24
C ALA A 7 -18.73 38.48 -49.67
N TYR A 8 -18.14 39.28 -48.78
CA TYR A 8 -17.28 38.78 -47.70
C TYR A 8 -18.19 38.48 -46.50
N LEU A 9 -17.74 37.58 -45.62
CA LEU A 9 -18.31 37.19 -44.31
C LEU A 9 -19.32 36.04 -44.34
N VAL A 10 -18.81 34.81 -44.40
CA VAL A 10 -19.35 33.72 -43.57
C VAL A 10 -18.29 33.43 -42.53
N GLY A 11 -18.56 33.92 -41.31
CA GLY A 11 -17.69 33.86 -40.17
C GLY A 11 -17.55 32.44 -39.62
N LEU A 12 -16.30 32.11 -39.29
CA LEU A 12 -15.92 31.17 -38.25
C LEU A 12 -16.87 31.25 -37.05
N ALA A 13 -17.68 30.22 -36.84
CA ALA A 13 -18.43 30.01 -35.59
C ALA A 13 -18.50 28.51 -35.27
N ALA A 14 -17.34 27.84 -35.24
CA ALA A 14 -17.24 26.42 -34.89
C ALA A 14 -16.03 26.09 -33.99
N PHE A 15 -15.53 27.06 -33.23
CA PHE A 15 -14.43 26.87 -32.29
C PHE A 15 -14.66 27.70 -31.03
N ALA A 16 -15.54 27.26 -30.13
CA ALA A 16 -15.53 27.65 -28.71
C ALA A 16 -16.60 26.87 -27.91
N ALA A 17 -16.53 25.55 -27.94
CA ALA A 17 -16.89 24.78 -26.77
C ALA A 17 -15.65 23.95 -26.44
N ALA A 18 -14.57 24.64 -26.08
CA ALA A 18 -13.55 24.02 -25.26
C ALA A 18 -14.27 23.73 -23.94
N GLY A 19 -14.83 22.53 -23.82
CA GLY A 19 -15.21 22.00 -22.53
C GLY A 19 -13.97 22.13 -21.67
N THR A 20 -14.03 22.98 -20.66
CA THR A 20 -13.10 22.91 -19.55
C THR A 20 -13.29 21.52 -18.98
N VAL A 21 -12.43 20.59 -19.38
CA VAL A 21 -12.16 19.39 -18.62
C VAL A 21 -11.54 19.91 -17.34
N TRP A 22 -12.40 20.20 -16.37
CA TRP A 22 -11.99 20.44 -15.00
C TRP A 22 -11.46 19.09 -14.53
N ALA A 23 -10.15 18.95 -14.46
CA ALA A 23 -9.50 17.82 -13.83
C ALA A 23 -9.68 17.98 -12.30
N GLY A 24 -10.93 17.87 -11.82
CA GLY A 24 -11.27 17.99 -10.40
C GLY A 24 -10.60 16.89 -9.57
N ASN A 25 -10.47 15.71 -10.17
CA ASN A 25 -9.82 14.54 -9.56
C ASN A 25 -8.29 14.62 -9.36
N GLY A 26 -7.63 15.74 -9.71
CA GLY A 26 -6.17 15.75 -9.90
C GLY A 26 -5.29 16.13 -8.71
N THR A 27 -5.82 16.67 -7.60
CA THR A 27 -4.94 17.39 -6.64
C THR A 27 -5.02 17.00 -5.18
N HIS A 28 -6.03 16.26 -4.73
CA HIS A 28 -6.12 15.85 -3.32
C HIS A 28 -5.98 14.33 -3.18
N PRO A 29 -4.95 13.83 -2.45
CA PRO A 29 -4.94 12.43 -2.07
C PRO A 29 -6.23 12.13 -1.30
N ARG A 30 -6.83 10.96 -1.56
CA ARG A 30 -8.02 10.54 -0.84
C ARG A 30 -7.68 10.18 0.59
N THR A 31 -8.69 10.28 1.44
CA THR A 31 -8.58 9.94 2.85
C THR A 31 -8.76 8.44 3.07
N PRO A 32 -7.70 7.68 3.37
CA PRO A 32 -7.83 6.26 3.68
C PRO A 32 -8.44 6.06 5.07
N VAL A 33 -8.86 4.82 5.34
CA VAL A 33 -9.15 4.35 6.70
C VAL A 33 -7.82 4.21 7.46
N LEU A 34 -7.75 4.76 8.67
CA LEU A 34 -6.67 4.51 9.61
C LEU A 34 -7.17 3.62 10.74
N TRP A 35 -6.58 2.43 10.85
CA TRP A 35 -6.93 1.47 11.91
C TRP A 35 -6.22 1.76 13.23
N ASP A 36 -5.16 2.56 13.15
CA ASP A 36 -4.37 3.06 14.26
C ASP A 36 -4.14 4.55 14.06
N LYS A 37 -4.12 5.32 15.16
CA LYS A 37 -3.82 6.75 15.11
C LYS A 37 -3.19 7.17 16.43
N PRO A 38 -1.85 7.32 16.50
CA PRO A 38 -1.18 7.63 17.74
C PRO A 38 -1.79 8.84 18.46
N GLY A 39 -2.22 8.62 19.70
CA GLY A 39 -2.88 9.65 20.53
C GLY A 39 -4.39 9.77 20.37
N GLU A 40 -5.02 8.99 19.49
CA GLU A 40 -6.47 8.95 19.28
C GLU A 40 -7.02 7.51 19.32
N LEU A 41 -6.32 6.57 18.68
CA LEU A 41 -6.65 5.14 18.64
C LEU A 41 -5.41 4.30 18.92
N ASP A 42 -5.56 3.35 19.84
CA ASP A 42 -4.59 2.28 20.04
C ASP A 42 -4.56 1.36 18.81
N PRO A 43 -3.40 0.78 18.46
CA PRO A 43 -3.32 -0.18 17.37
C PRO A 43 -4.22 -1.39 17.66
N PRO A 44 -4.89 -1.96 16.64
CA PRO A 44 -5.69 -3.16 16.83
C PRO A 44 -4.85 -4.30 17.41
N ALA A 45 -5.46 -5.15 18.23
CA ALA A 45 -4.80 -6.36 18.68
C ALA A 45 -4.44 -7.26 17.48
N CYS A 46 -3.23 -7.82 17.49
CA CYS A 46 -2.74 -8.74 16.46
C CYS A 46 -3.66 -9.98 16.29
N LEU A 47 -4.34 -10.41 17.35
CA LEU A 47 -5.38 -11.43 17.31
C LEU A 47 -6.58 -10.95 18.12
N THR A 48 -7.78 -11.01 17.52
CA THR A 48 -9.06 -10.73 18.19
C THR A 48 -9.94 -11.96 18.10
N VAL A 49 -10.40 -12.50 19.23
CA VAL A 49 -11.33 -13.66 19.24
C VAL A 49 -12.75 -13.15 19.46
N VAL A 50 -13.67 -13.53 18.56
CA VAL A 50 -15.11 -13.28 18.69
C VAL A 50 -15.79 -14.61 19.00
N ASP A 51 -16.32 -14.74 20.20
CA ASP A 51 -17.17 -15.87 20.59
C ASP A 51 -18.63 -15.52 20.34
N ARG A 52 -19.17 -16.04 19.25
CA ARG A 52 -20.54 -15.76 18.80
C ARG A 52 -21.61 -16.31 19.72
N SER A 53 -21.26 -17.28 20.56
CA SER A 53 -22.17 -17.81 21.57
C SER A 53 -22.37 -16.83 22.74
N THR A 54 -21.45 -15.87 22.91
CA THR A 54 -21.46 -14.88 23.98
C THR A 54 -21.82 -13.48 23.47
N ASP A 55 -21.04 -12.96 22.51
CA ASP A 55 -21.25 -11.66 21.88
C ASP A 55 -20.81 -11.73 20.40
N PRO A 56 -21.75 -11.81 19.45
CA PRO A 56 -21.41 -11.95 18.04
C PRO A 56 -21.04 -10.62 17.39
N VAL A 57 -21.09 -9.49 18.09
CA VAL A 57 -20.82 -8.17 17.50
C VAL A 57 -19.43 -7.69 17.87
N LEU A 58 -18.56 -7.50 16.87
CA LEU A 58 -17.25 -6.88 17.05
C LEU A 58 -17.31 -5.40 16.68
N HIS A 59 -17.04 -4.52 17.64
CA HIS A 59 -16.83 -3.11 17.36
C HIS A 59 -15.44 -2.85 16.78
N LEU A 60 -15.39 -2.13 15.66
CA LEU A 60 -14.19 -1.80 14.91
C LEU A 60 -13.98 -0.28 14.92
N PRO A 61 -13.15 0.25 15.83
CA PRO A 61 -12.79 1.66 15.78
C PRO A 61 -11.90 1.93 14.57
N TYR A 62 -12.09 3.09 13.95
CA TYR A 62 -11.20 3.59 12.90
C TYR A 62 -11.16 5.12 12.96
N ALA A 63 -10.14 5.69 12.36
CA ALA A 63 -9.96 7.13 12.23
C ALA A 63 -9.70 7.51 10.77
N ILE A 64 -9.66 8.81 10.55
CA ILE A 64 -9.26 9.41 9.28
C ILE A 64 -8.25 10.53 9.52
N PRO A 65 -7.34 10.80 8.56
CA PRO A 65 -6.39 11.90 8.68
C PRO A 65 -7.05 13.28 8.46
N TYR A 66 -8.07 13.37 7.61
CA TYR A 66 -8.83 14.58 7.29
C TYR A 66 -10.16 14.23 6.62
N GLU A 67 -11.15 15.11 6.67
CA GLU A 67 -12.44 14.89 6.00
C GLU A 67 -12.32 14.99 4.48
N ASP A 68 -13.11 14.19 3.78
CA ASP A 68 -13.18 14.19 2.31
C ASP A 68 -14.65 14.09 1.89
N THR A 69 -15.28 15.23 1.59
CA THR A 69 -16.73 15.32 1.36
C THR A 69 -17.13 16.08 0.10
N GLU A 70 -16.19 16.78 -0.55
CA GLU A 70 -16.48 17.73 -1.62
C GLU A 70 -16.62 17.10 -3.02
N VAL A 71 -17.72 16.40 -3.32
CA VAL A 71 -17.93 15.77 -4.64
C VAL A 71 -17.98 16.80 -5.79
N THR A 72 -17.16 16.62 -6.83
CA THR A 72 -17.14 17.43 -8.04
C THR A 72 -18.02 16.84 -9.15
N PRO A 73 -18.43 17.62 -10.18
CA PRO A 73 -19.33 17.13 -11.23
C PRO A 73 -18.80 15.93 -12.05
N ASP A 74 -17.49 15.76 -12.11
CA ASP A 74 -16.78 14.66 -12.77
C ASP A 74 -16.69 13.38 -11.92
N GLU A 75 -17.05 13.43 -10.64
CA GLU A 75 -17.08 12.27 -9.74
C GLU A 75 -18.43 11.54 -9.75
N VAL A 76 -18.47 10.33 -9.21
CA VAL A 76 -19.72 9.61 -8.93
C VAL A 76 -20.36 10.20 -7.68
N ASP A 77 -21.69 10.37 -7.68
CA ASP A 77 -22.41 11.12 -6.63
C ASP A 77 -22.26 10.52 -5.21
N ASP A 78 -22.00 9.21 -5.10
CA ASP A 78 -21.78 8.50 -3.84
C ASP A 78 -20.30 8.16 -3.57
N SER A 79 -19.36 8.75 -4.33
CA SER A 79 -17.92 8.66 -4.06
C SER A 79 -17.58 9.26 -2.70
N ARG A 80 -16.30 9.14 -2.28
CA ARG A 80 -15.80 9.68 -1.01
C ARG A 80 -16.52 9.07 0.19
N THR A 81 -16.66 7.76 0.12
CA THR A 81 -17.22 6.94 1.17
C THR A 81 -16.28 5.80 1.53
N HIS A 82 -16.36 5.38 2.79
CA HIS A 82 -15.73 4.15 3.26
C HIS A 82 -16.76 3.01 3.28
N GLN A 83 -16.30 1.82 2.94
CA GLN A 83 -17.03 0.57 3.11
C GLN A 83 -16.11 -0.45 3.80
N PHE A 84 -16.66 -1.30 4.65
CA PHE A 84 -15.87 -2.26 5.43
C PHE A 84 -16.21 -3.68 5.01
N LEU A 85 -15.18 -4.49 4.84
CA LEU A 85 -15.30 -5.86 4.36
C LEU A 85 -14.39 -6.77 5.19
N ALA A 86 -14.78 -8.04 5.30
CA ALA A 86 -13.93 -9.07 5.86
C ALA A 86 -13.74 -10.21 4.86
N PHE A 87 -12.57 -10.85 4.89
CA PHE A 87 -12.20 -11.96 4.02
C PHE A 87 -11.77 -13.17 4.82
N CYS A 88 -12.12 -14.38 4.38
CA CYS A 88 -11.78 -15.63 5.06
C CYS A 88 -10.29 -16.04 4.89
N ARG A 89 -9.53 -15.24 4.13
CA ARG A 89 -8.09 -15.41 3.87
C ARG A 89 -7.36 -14.08 4.03
N ALA A 90 -6.06 -14.15 4.25
CA ALA A 90 -5.18 -13.00 4.09
C ALA A 90 -4.70 -12.86 2.64
N PHE A 91 -4.24 -11.67 2.30
CA PHE A 91 -3.64 -11.34 1.01
C PHE A 91 -2.17 -10.96 1.21
N ASP A 92 -1.33 -11.26 0.23
CA ASP A 92 0.04 -10.76 0.23
C ASP A 92 0.11 -9.30 -0.28
N ALA A 93 1.27 -8.67 -0.09
CA ALA A 93 1.48 -7.26 -0.42
C ALA A 93 1.37 -6.91 -1.93
N GLN A 94 1.31 -7.90 -2.82
CA GLN A 94 1.15 -7.68 -4.27
C GLN A 94 -0.23 -8.07 -4.79
N HIS A 95 -0.91 -9.00 -4.13
CA HIS A 95 -2.23 -9.48 -4.53
C HIS A 95 -3.29 -8.94 -3.60
N GLU A 96 -3.56 -7.64 -3.63
CA GLU A 96 -4.67 -7.02 -2.87
C GLU A 96 -6.04 -7.54 -3.34
N PRO A 97 -7.12 -7.33 -2.55
CA PRO A 97 -8.47 -7.63 -3.01
C PRO A 97 -8.80 -6.89 -4.32
N PRO A 98 -9.79 -7.38 -5.10
CA PRO A 98 -10.20 -6.76 -6.35
C PRO A 98 -10.48 -5.26 -6.22
N LEU A 99 -10.11 -4.49 -7.24
CA LEU A 99 -10.20 -3.03 -7.23
C LEU A 99 -11.64 -2.53 -7.09
N TRP A 100 -12.59 -3.26 -7.66
CA TRP A 100 -14.01 -2.92 -7.67
C TRP A 100 -14.80 -3.88 -6.79
N LEU A 101 -15.79 -3.37 -6.06
CA LEU A 101 -16.67 -4.23 -5.27
C LEU A 101 -17.74 -4.91 -6.12
N SER A 102 -18.37 -4.15 -7.02
CA SER A 102 -19.54 -4.61 -7.78
C SER A 102 -19.54 -4.12 -9.23
N GLU A 103 -20.26 -4.84 -10.10
CA GLU A 103 -20.55 -4.39 -11.46
C GLU A 103 -21.37 -3.10 -11.50
N ALA A 104 -22.16 -2.84 -10.45
CA ALA A 104 -22.90 -1.60 -10.30
C ALA A 104 -21.96 -0.40 -10.10
N ASP A 105 -20.89 -0.58 -9.32
CA ASP A 105 -19.84 0.42 -9.12
C ASP A 105 -19.07 0.69 -10.41
N VAL A 106 -18.70 -0.36 -11.14
CA VAL A 106 -18.09 -0.25 -12.48
C VAL A 106 -19.01 0.54 -13.43
N ALA A 107 -20.30 0.24 -13.46
CA ALA A 107 -21.25 0.94 -14.31
C ALA A 107 -21.40 2.43 -13.94
N LYS A 108 -21.46 2.76 -12.64
CA LYS A 108 -21.50 4.16 -12.16
C LYS A 108 -20.25 4.93 -12.58
N ALA A 109 -19.08 4.33 -12.37
CA ALA A 109 -17.80 4.89 -12.78
C ALA A 109 -17.70 5.06 -14.30
N GLY A 110 -18.17 4.07 -15.05
CA GLY A 110 -18.17 4.06 -16.52
C GLY A 110 -19.04 5.19 -17.09
N ALA A 111 -20.18 5.49 -16.46
CA ALA A 111 -21.04 6.62 -16.84
C ALA A 111 -20.34 8.00 -16.70
N LYS A 112 -19.30 8.08 -15.87
CA LYS A 112 -18.44 9.26 -15.68
C LYS A 112 -17.12 9.17 -16.47
N GLY A 113 -16.89 8.07 -17.20
CA GLY A 113 -15.64 7.83 -17.94
C GLY A 113 -14.43 7.57 -17.03
N LEU A 114 -14.67 7.00 -15.84
CA LEU A 114 -13.64 6.77 -14.81
C LEU A 114 -13.14 5.31 -14.77
N VAL A 115 -13.67 4.43 -15.62
CA VAL A 115 -13.19 3.05 -15.76
C VAL A 115 -12.03 3.03 -16.76
N PRO A 116 -10.96 2.24 -16.51
CA PRO A 116 -9.89 2.05 -17.46
C PRO A 116 -10.41 1.61 -18.85
N PRO A 117 -9.73 2.00 -19.95
CA PRO A 117 -10.11 1.57 -21.29
C PRO A 117 -9.91 0.07 -21.52
N GLU A 118 -9.07 -0.58 -20.73
CA GLU A 118 -8.88 -2.02 -20.73
C GLU A 118 -10.16 -2.75 -20.25
N PRO A 119 -10.54 -3.87 -20.89
CA PRO A 119 -11.64 -4.68 -20.41
C PRO A 119 -11.35 -5.22 -19.01
N LEU A 120 -12.27 -5.02 -18.08
CA LEU A 120 -12.23 -5.66 -16.76
C LEU A 120 -12.60 -7.14 -16.89
N GLY A 121 -11.80 -7.99 -16.26
CA GLY A 121 -12.07 -9.42 -16.07
C GLY A 121 -12.86 -9.69 -14.78
N PRO A 122 -13.40 -10.91 -14.61
CA PRO A 122 -14.10 -11.32 -13.38
C PRO A 122 -13.26 -11.18 -12.11
N GLU A 123 -11.93 -11.25 -12.22
CA GLU A 123 -10.96 -11.07 -11.15
C GLU A 123 -10.88 -9.64 -10.62
N ASP A 124 -11.23 -8.64 -11.45
CA ASP A 124 -11.14 -7.22 -11.12
C ASP A 124 -12.32 -6.72 -10.26
N VAL A 125 -13.41 -7.50 -10.21
CA VAL A 125 -14.65 -7.16 -9.49
C VAL A 125 -14.97 -8.22 -8.44
N LEU A 126 -15.05 -7.82 -7.17
CA LEU A 126 -15.23 -8.72 -6.03
C LEU A 126 -16.47 -9.61 -6.15
N ASP A 127 -17.61 -9.05 -6.55
CA ASP A 127 -18.86 -9.80 -6.69
C ASP A 127 -18.81 -10.90 -7.77
N THR A 128 -17.94 -10.77 -8.78
CA THR A 128 -17.77 -11.76 -9.85
C THR A 128 -16.53 -12.63 -9.68
N ASN A 129 -15.68 -12.32 -8.70
CA ASN A 129 -14.43 -13.03 -8.48
C ASN A 129 -14.73 -14.42 -7.90
N THR A 130 -14.54 -15.44 -8.73
CA THR A 130 -14.85 -16.84 -8.36
C THR A 130 -13.90 -17.41 -7.32
N GLU A 131 -12.69 -16.86 -7.17
CA GLU A 131 -11.74 -17.31 -6.15
C GLU A 131 -12.13 -16.83 -4.74
N LEU A 132 -12.83 -15.70 -4.67
CA LEU A 132 -13.29 -15.10 -3.43
C LEU A 132 -14.76 -15.43 -3.13
N ALA A 133 -15.45 -16.13 -4.03
CA ALA A 133 -16.83 -16.54 -3.81
C ALA A 133 -16.98 -17.35 -2.51
N GLY A 134 -17.76 -16.82 -1.56
CA GLY A 134 -17.94 -17.42 -0.23
C GLY A 134 -16.80 -17.13 0.77
N CYS A 135 -15.75 -16.42 0.36
CA CYS A 135 -14.61 -16.05 1.20
C CYS A 135 -14.54 -14.55 1.51
N TYR A 136 -15.66 -13.84 1.42
CA TYR A 136 -15.77 -12.48 1.90
C TYR A 136 -17.17 -12.17 2.42
N THR A 137 -17.27 -11.12 3.21
CA THR A 137 -18.54 -10.52 3.64
C THR A 137 -18.43 -9.01 3.68
N ARG A 138 -19.54 -8.33 3.43
CA ARG A 138 -19.68 -6.89 3.66
C ARG A 138 -19.99 -6.68 5.14
N ILE A 139 -19.15 -5.92 5.84
CA ILE A 139 -19.42 -5.49 7.22
C ILE A 139 -20.46 -4.35 7.19
N THR A 140 -20.30 -3.44 6.24
CA THR A 140 -21.31 -2.41 5.90
C THR A 140 -21.83 -2.69 4.49
N GLY A 141 -23.16 -2.69 4.33
CA GLY A 141 -23.81 -2.83 3.02
C GLY A 141 -23.42 -1.74 2.02
N ASP A 142 -23.70 -1.96 0.73
CA ASP A 142 -23.39 -0.99 -0.34
C ASP A 142 -24.16 0.33 -0.17
N ASP A 143 -25.37 0.27 0.41
CA ASP A 143 -26.21 1.42 0.78
C ASP A 143 -25.88 2.01 2.16
N GLU A 144 -25.00 1.35 2.92
CA GLU A 144 -24.52 1.77 4.24
C GLU A 144 -23.10 2.37 4.18
N ARG A 145 -22.62 2.65 2.97
CA ARG A 145 -21.37 3.38 2.73
C ARG A 145 -21.31 4.66 3.56
N ARG A 146 -20.20 4.85 4.25
CA ARG A 146 -20.03 5.89 5.27
C ARG A 146 -19.34 7.11 4.69
N PRO A 147 -19.91 8.32 4.77
CA PRO A 147 -19.22 9.54 4.37
C PRO A 147 -17.90 9.72 5.13
N ILE A 148 -16.86 10.19 4.44
CA ILE A 148 -15.53 10.39 5.04
C ILE A 148 -15.50 11.68 5.87
N THR A 149 -16.03 11.59 7.09
CA THR A 149 -16.11 12.68 8.07
C THR A 149 -15.57 12.21 9.42
N PHE A 150 -15.10 13.15 10.25
CA PHE A 150 -14.64 12.80 11.60
C PHE A 150 -15.77 12.25 12.46
N GLU A 151 -16.99 12.76 12.29
CA GLU A 151 -18.18 12.29 13.00
C GLU A 151 -18.46 10.81 12.70
N MET A 152 -18.49 10.43 11.42
CA MET A 152 -18.73 9.04 11.02
C MET A 152 -17.58 8.12 11.44
N ALA A 153 -16.33 8.60 11.41
CA ALA A 153 -15.17 7.82 11.86
C ALA A 153 -15.21 7.58 13.38
N ALA A 154 -15.53 8.61 14.17
CA ALA A 154 -15.60 8.51 15.62
C ALA A 154 -16.66 7.51 16.13
N MET A 155 -17.67 7.19 15.30
CA MET A 155 -18.67 6.16 15.62
C MET A 155 -18.14 4.73 15.47
N GLY A 156 -17.04 4.50 14.75
CA GLY A 156 -16.59 3.16 14.37
C GLY A 156 -17.62 2.38 13.53
N VAL A 157 -17.42 1.07 13.43
CA VAL A 157 -18.35 0.16 12.74
C VAL A 157 -18.57 -1.08 13.59
N ASP A 158 -19.82 -1.52 13.70
CA ASP A 158 -20.17 -2.78 14.36
C ASP A 158 -20.28 -3.89 13.31
N TRP A 159 -19.60 -5.00 13.56
CA TRP A 159 -19.62 -6.17 12.68
C TRP A 159 -20.35 -7.34 13.34
N ASP A 160 -21.53 -7.67 12.84
CA ASP A 160 -22.27 -8.88 13.25
C ASP A 160 -21.68 -10.12 12.58
N THR A 161 -21.14 -11.02 13.40
CA THR A 161 -20.49 -12.26 12.96
C THR A 161 -21.41 -13.48 13.01
N THR A 162 -22.67 -13.34 13.44
CA THR A 162 -23.62 -14.46 13.70
C THR A 162 -23.75 -15.43 12.52
N GLY A 163 -23.70 -14.93 11.27
CA GLY A 163 -23.90 -15.73 10.06
C GLY A 163 -22.64 -16.29 9.41
N LEU A 164 -21.45 -16.01 9.95
CA LEU A 164 -20.18 -16.37 9.33
C LEU A 164 -19.79 -17.84 9.55
N GLU A 165 -18.82 -18.32 8.78
CA GLU A 165 -18.14 -19.56 9.16
C GLU A 165 -17.15 -19.29 10.30
N ALA A 166 -17.05 -20.24 11.22
CA ALA A 166 -16.05 -20.20 12.28
C ALA A 166 -14.65 -20.36 11.66
N GLY A 167 -13.72 -19.49 12.06
CA GLY A 167 -12.39 -19.43 11.46
C GLY A 167 -11.81 -18.02 11.43
N PRO A 168 -10.61 -17.88 10.83
CA PRO A 168 -9.92 -16.61 10.71
C PRO A 168 -10.53 -15.71 9.62
N TRP A 169 -10.56 -14.41 9.91
CA TRP A 169 -11.00 -13.36 9.01
C TRP A 169 -10.06 -12.16 9.07
N THR A 170 -9.69 -11.62 7.91
CA THR A 170 -9.00 -10.32 7.80
C THR A 170 -10.00 -9.22 7.49
N VAL A 171 -9.77 -8.01 8.00
CA VAL A 171 -10.69 -6.89 7.85
C VAL A 171 -10.03 -5.79 7.03
N TYR A 172 -10.78 -5.22 6.10
CA TYR A 172 -10.33 -4.13 5.25
C TYR A 172 -11.32 -2.97 5.25
N GLY A 173 -10.77 -1.76 5.19
CA GLY A 173 -11.48 -0.54 4.85
C GLY A 173 -11.29 -0.26 3.36
N TYR A 174 -12.38 -0.18 2.61
CA TYR A 174 -12.42 0.20 1.22
C TYR A 174 -12.74 1.69 1.10
N THR A 175 -11.94 2.44 0.37
CA THR A 175 -12.24 3.83 0.00
C THR A 175 -12.78 3.84 -1.42
N TRP A 176 -14.06 4.20 -1.55
CA TRP A 176 -14.74 4.29 -2.84
C TRP A 176 -14.35 5.58 -3.55
N GLU A 177 -13.43 5.42 -4.51
CA GLU A 177 -12.96 6.44 -5.43
C GLU A 177 -12.65 5.78 -6.77
N PRO A 178 -13.56 5.81 -7.76
CA PRO A 178 -13.42 5.04 -9.00
C PRO A 178 -12.08 5.13 -9.75
N VAL A 179 -11.38 6.27 -9.66
CA VAL A 179 -10.08 6.46 -10.34
C VAL A 179 -8.92 5.81 -9.57
N ALA A 180 -9.08 5.63 -8.26
CA ALA A 180 -8.07 5.13 -7.36
C ALA A 180 -8.74 4.52 -6.12
N ASN A 181 -9.50 3.44 -6.30
CA ASN A 181 -10.08 2.74 -5.16
C ASN A 181 -8.94 2.22 -4.29
N LEU A 182 -9.09 2.34 -2.97
CA LEU A 182 -8.01 1.99 -2.03
C LEU A 182 -8.49 0.99 -1.01
N TRP A 183 -7.64 0.01 -0.73
CA TRP A 183 -7.80 -0.93 0.36
C TRP A 183 -6.89 -0.54 1.53
N SER A 184 -7.43 -0.58 2.74
CA SER A 184 -6.70 -0.35 3.99
C SER A 184 -6.88 -1.56 4.88
N LEU A 185 -5.87 -2.44 4.91
CA LEU A 185 -5.86 -3.62 5.79
C LEU A 185 -5.83 -3.20 7.26
N ARG A 186 -6.74 -3.76 8.06
CA ARG A 186 -6.67 -3.70 9.52
C ARG A 186 -5.57 -4.64 9.99
N PRO A 187 -4.58 -4.18 10.79
CA PRO A 187 -3.60 -5.06 11.41
C PRO A 187 -4.28 -6.18 12.21
N GLY A 188 -3.62 -7.34 12.24
CA GLY A 188 -4.07 -8.52 12.95
C GLY A 188 -5.11 -9.38 12.19
N VAL A 189 -5.62 -10.38 12.90
CA VAL A 189 -6.66 -11.31 12.41
C VAL A 189 -7.79 -11.41 13.42
N VAL A 190 -9.02 -11.61 12.94
CA VAL A 190 -10.19 -11.89 13.77
C VAL A 190 -10.52 -13.38 13.68
N LEU A 191 -10.49 -14.10 14.79
CA LEU A 191 -10.94 -15.49 14.87
C LEU A 191 -12.39 -15.53 15.34
N VAL A 192 -13.28 -15.96 14.45
CA VAL A 192 -14.69 -16.21 14.78
C VAL A 192 -14.82 -17.64 15.34
N SER A 193 -15.43 -17.77 16.51
CA SER A 193 -15.60 -19.04 17.23
C SER A 193 -17.04 -19.22 17.72
N ASP A 194 -17.43 -20.48 17.92
CA ASP A 194 -18.79 -20.87 18.35
C ASP A 194 -18.85 -21.28 19.84
N GLY A 195 -17.86 -20.85 20.62
CA GLY A 195 -17.71 -21.18 22.03
C GLY A 195 -17.07 -22.55 22.29
N PRO A 196 -16.85 -22.89 23.57
CA PRO A 196 -16.08 -24.08 23.97
C PRO A 196 -16.80 -25.41 23.76
N ASP A 197 -18.12 -25.40 23.58
CA ASP A 197 -18.93 -26.62 23.37
C ASP A 197 -19.04 -27.01 21.88
N ALA A 198 -18.60 -26.13 20.98
CA ALA A 198 -18.57 -26.38 19.54
C ALA A 198 -17.22 -27.01 19.11
N PRO A 199 -17.14 -27.58 17.89
CA PRO A 199 -15.86 -27.94 17.32
C PRO A 199 -14.92 -26.72 17.29
N PRO A 200 -13.62 -26.89 17.64
CA PRO A 200 -12.67 -25.79 17.59
C PRO A 200 -12.56 -25.22 16.17
N PRO A 201 -12.47 -23.89 16.00
CA PRO A 201 -12.30 -23.30 14.69
C PRO A 201 -10.94 -23.70 14.08
N PRO A 202 -10.77 -23.59 12.75
CA PRO A 202 -9.46 -23.69 12.10
C PRO A 202 -8.43 -22.73 12.73
N PRO A 203 -7.13 -23.01 12.60
CA PRO A 203 -6.10 -22.17 13.20
C PRO A 203 -6.11 -20.76 12.59
N ALA A 204 -5.78 -19.76 13.40
CA ALA A 204 -5.67 -18.37 13.00
C ALA A 204 -4.29 -17.83 13.33
N MET A 205 -3.80 -16.93 12.49
CA MET A 205 -2.51 -16.27 12.71
C MET A 205 -2.49 -14.86 12.11
N ALA A 206 -1.80 -13.93 12.77
CA ALA A 206 -1.33 -12.70 12.17
C ALA A 206 0.19 -12.67 12.23
N LEU A 207 0.84 -12.18 11.17
CA LEU A 207 2.30 -12.12 11.05
C LEU A 207 2.75 -10.67 10.99
N GLU A 208 3.71 -10.31 11.83
CA GLU A 208 4.29 -8.97 11.89
C GLU A 208 5.83 -9.06 11.99
N MET A 209 6.52 -7.99 11.61
CA MET A 209 7.93 -7.84 11.96
C MET A 209 8.10 -7.83 13.47
N ALA A 210 9.17 -8.43 13.99
CA ALA A 210 9.48 -8.31 15.40
C ALA A 210 9.75 -6.82 15.76
N PRO A 211 9.47 -6.38 17.00
CA PRO A 211 9.63 -4.98 17.37
C PRO A 211 11.05 -4.45 17.12
N GLY A 212 11.16 -3.35 16.37
CA GLY A 212 12.43 -2.71 16.03
C GLY A 212 13.12 -3.27 14.78
N GLU A 213 12.52 -4.28 14.13
CA GLU A 213 12.97 -4.76 12.84
C GLU A 213 12.39 -3.92 11.69
N GLU A 214 13.13 -3.85 10.58
CA GLU A 214 12.70 -3.21 9.35
C GLU A 214 12.77 -4.21 8.19
N PRO A 215 11.99 -4.05 7.12
CA PRO A 215 11.97 -4.96 5.97
C PRO A 215 13.17 -4.73 5.02
N TYR A 216 14.35 -4.45 5.57
CA TYR A 216 15.60 -4.25 4.83
C TYR A 216 16.68 -5.19 5.38
N TRP A 217 17.00 -6.25 4.64
CA TRP A 217 17.84 -7.32 5.19
C TRP A 217 19.14 -7.53 4.40
N PRO A 218 20.30 -7.57 5.07
CA PRO A 218 21.50 -8.12 4.49
C PRO A 218 21.41 -9.65 4.37
N VAL A 219 22.00 -10.20 3.32
CA VAL A 219 22.26 -11.66 3.24
C VAL A 219 23.03 -12.13 4.47
N GLY A 220 22.62 -13.28 5.04
CA GLY A 220 23.21 -13.89 6.23
C GLY A 220 22.78 -13.23 7.54
N ALA A 221 21.97 -12.17 7.51
CA ALA A 221 21.33 -11.65 8.72
C ALA A 221 20.18 -12.56 9.15
N GLU A 222 19.81 -12.48 10.44
CA GLU A 222 18.62 -13.15 10.96
C GLU A 222 17.43 -12.20 10.85
N ALA A 223 16.44 -12.55 10.02
CA ALA A 223 15.16 -11.84 9.97
C ALA A 223 14.26 -12.37 11.07
N ARG A 224 13.60 -11.46 11.81
CA ARG A 224 12.79 -11.80 12.99
C ARG A 224 11.36 -11.31 12.83
N PHE A 225 10.43 -12.16 13.23
CA PHE A 225 9.00 -11.95 13.12
C PHE A 225 8.30 -12.34 14.42
N SER A 226 7.19 -11.68 14.69
CA SER A 226 6.26 -12.07 15.75
C SER A 226 4.96 -12.52 15.08
N ALA A 227 4.45 -13.67 15.48
CA ALA A 227 3.15 -14.14 15.02
C ALA A 227 2.20 -14.36 16.21
N CYS A 228 1.04 -13.73 16.17
CA CYS A 228 -0.03 -14.00 17.13
C CYS A 228 -0.88 -15.14 16.58
N VAL A 229 -1.06 -16.19 17.37
CA VAL A 229 -1.69 -17.44 16.95
C VAL A 229 -2.84 -17.84 17.87
N ALA A 230 -3.83 -18.52 17.31
CA ALA A 230 -4.80 -19.33 18.02
C ALA A 230 -5.02 -20.64 17.25
N ALA A 231 -4.74 -21.76 17.89
CA ALA A 231 -4.79 -23.09 17.28
C ALA A 231 -4.94 -24.20 18.33
N GLU A 232 -5.21 -25.41 17.88
CA GLU A 232 -5.18 -26.58 18.75
C GLU A 232 -3.75 -26.92 19.21
N ALA A 233 -3.64 -27.50 20.40
CA ALA A 233 -2.35 -27.91 20.96
C ALA A 233 -1.64 -28.92 20.04
N GLY A 234 -0.39 -28.64 19.70
CA GLY A 234 0.40 -29.44 18.74
C GLY A 234 0.47 -28.83 17.34
N ALA A 235 -0.14 -27.66 17.12
CA ALA A 235 0.04 -26.89 15.90
C ALA A 235 1.50 -26.44 15.69
N THR A 236 1.87 -26.19 14.43
CA THR A 236 3.19 -25.69 14.03
C THR A 236 3.06 -24.49 13.11
N VAL A 237 4.07 -23.62 13.11
CA VAL A 237 4.20 -22.47 12.20
C VAL A 237 5.45 -22.65 11.35
N GLN A 238 5.31 -22.52 10.03
CA GLN A 238 6.40 -22.56 9.06
C GLN A 238 6.48 -21.23 8.31
N LEU A 239 7.66 -20.60 8.30
CA LEU A 239 7.92 -19.44 7.47
C LEU A 239 8.17 -19.87 6.01
N TYR A 240 7.78 -19.00 5.10
CA TYR A 240 8.00 -19.09 3.67
C TYR A 240 8.41 -17.73 3.12
N TRP A 241 9.16 -17.78 2.02
CA TRP A 241 9.50 -16.59 1.26
C TRP A 241 9.25 -16.82 -0.24
N ALA A 242 9.07 -15.75 -0.98
CA ALA A 242 9.04 -15.76 -2.44
C ALA A 242 9.62 -14.46 -2.99
N GLU A 243 10.14 -14.50 -4.21
CA GLU A 243 10.38 -13.26 -4.95
C GLU A 243 9.04 -12.60 -5.31
N ALA A 244 8.98 -11.28 -5.15
CA ALA A 244 7.80 -10.48 -5.47
C ALA A 244 7.53 -10.52 -6.99
N ALA A 245 6.46 -11.22 -7.39
CA ALA A 245 5.97 -11.36 -8.76
C ALA A 245 4.47 -11.68 -8.74
N ASP A 246 3.78 -11.55 -9.88
CA ASP A 246 2.35 -11.87 -10.06
C ASP A 246 1.99 -13.34 -9.73
N ALA A 247 2.98 -14.23 -9.71
CA ALA A 247 2.80 -15.63 -9.33
C ALA A 247 3.99 -16.06 -8.44
N PRO A 248 3.94 -15.75 -7.14
CA PRO A 248 5.08 -15.95 -6.25
C PRO A 248 5.37 -17.44 -6.04
N ALA A 249 6.62 -17.83 -6.27
CA ALA A 249 7.10 -19.20 -6.07
C ALA A 249 7.55 -19.40 -4.61
N TRP A 250 6.60 -19.73 -3.73
CA TRP A 250 6.84 -19.88 -2.30
C TRP A 250 7.80 -21.04 -1.95
N GLN A 251 8.77 -20.74 -1.10
CA GLN A 251 9.78 -21.68 -0.62
C GLN A 251 9.81 -21.67 0.92
N PRO A 252 9.93 -22.83 1.59
CA PRO A 252 10.12 -22.87 3.03
C PRO A 252 11.35 -22.06 3.45
N TRP A 253 11.23 -21.33 4.55
CA TRP A 253 12.29 -20.51 5.13
C TRP A 253 12.52 -20.91 6.59
N GLY A 254 13.67 -21.52 6.89
CA GLY A 254 13.93 -22.06 8.22
C GLY A 254 13.08 -23.29 8.57
N GLU A 255 13.16 -23.72 9.83
CA GLU A 255 12.42 -24.88 10.34
C GLU A 255 11.06 -24.48 10.92
N ALA A 256 10.10 -25.40 10.88
CA ALA A 256 8.81 -25.20 11.53
C ALA A 256 8.97 -25.14 13.06
N VAL A 257 8.26 -24.21 13.68
CA VAL A 257 8.27 -23.97 15.14
C VAL A 257 6.96 -24.44 15.74
N ALA A 258 6.99 -25.01 16.94
CA ALA A 258 5.78 -25.38 17.66
C ALA A 258 5.00 -24.13 18.08
N ALA A 259 3.70 -24.11 17.79
CA ALA A 259 2.80 -23.01 18.17
C ALA A 259 2.18 -23.27 19.56
N PRO A 260 2.05 -22.25 20.42
CA PRO A 260 1.14 -22.34 21.56
C PRO A 260 -0.31 -22.43 21.06
N SER A 261 -1.22 -22.86 21.94
CA SER A 261 -2.65 -22.88 21.61
C SER A 261 -3.24 -21.48 21.41
N GLU A 262 -2.70 -20.50 22.13
CA GLU A 262 -3.02 -19.09 21.97
C GLU A 262 -1.81 -18.26 22.45
N GLY A 263 -1.55 -17.14 21.78
CA GLY A 263 -0.53 -16.17 22.19
C GLY A 263 0.45 -15.84 21.08
N THR A 264 1.65 -15.38 21.45
CA THR A 264 2.68 -14.97 20.49
C THR A 264 3.74 -16.06 20.33
N VAL A 265 4.15 -16.31 19.09
CA VAL A 265 5.32 -17.11 18.73
C VAL A 265 6.34 -16.21 18.03
N GLU A 266 7.59 -16.30 18.46
CA GLU A 266 8.72 -15.64 17.80
C GLU A 266 9.24 -16.56 16.70
N LEU A 267 9.40 -16.02 15.50
CA LEU A 267 9.93 -16.73 14.34
C LEU A 267 11.21 -16.02 13.90
N ALA A 268 12.21 -16.80 13.52
CA ALA A 268 13.46 -16.26 13.03
C ALA A 268 14.05 -17.18 11.96
N ALA A 269 14.64 -16.58 10.93
CA ALA A 269 15.33 -17.33 9.90
C ALA A 269 16.50 -16.53 9.31
N GLU A 270 17.60 -17.21 9.00
CA GLU A 270 18.74 -16.59 8.30
C GLU A 270 18.35 -16.29 6.85
N VAL A 271 18.66 -15.08 6.38
CA VAL A 271 18.37 -14.61 5.03
C VAL A 271 19.33 -15.26 4.02
N PRO A 272 18.86 -16.19 3.16
CA PRO A 272 19.73 -16.95 2.27
C PRO A 272 20.27 -16.08 1.12
N ALA A 273 21.44 -16.45 0.59
CA ALA A 273 22.10 -15.73 -0.50
C ALA A 273 21.27 -15.66 -1.80
N GLU A 274 20.33 -16.59 -2.00
CA GLU A 274 19.42 -16.61 -3.15
C GLU A 274 18.37 -15.48 -3.14
N MET A 275 18.17 -14.81 -2.00
CA MET A 275 17.36 -13.59 -1.91
C MET A 275 18.13 -12.34 -2.32
N ALA A 276 19.46 -12.39 -2.49
CA ALA A 276 20.29 -11.21 -2.73
C ALA A 276 19.79 -10.38 -3.93
N GLY A 277 19.55 -9.09 -3.71
CA GLY A 277 19.12 -8.15 -4.74
C GLY A 277 17.64 -8.24 -5.12
N LYS A 278 16.82 -8.96 -4.34
CA LYS A 278 15.40 -9.17 -4.62
C LYS A 278 14.49 -8.37 -3.69
N SER A 279 13.30 -8.09 -4.19
CA SER A 279 12.12 -7.79 -3.38
C SER A 279 11.46 -9.12 -2.99
N VAL A 280 11.24 -9.33 -1.69
CA VAL A 280 10.81 -10.61 -1.11
C VAL A 280 9.48 -10.42 -0.42
N LEU A 281 8.54 -11.33 -0.70
CA LEU A 281 7.32 -11.52 0.06
C LEU A 281 7.57 -12.55 1.16
N VAL A 282 6.96 -12.35 2.32
CA VAL A 282 7.06 -13.28 3.45
C VAL A 282 5.67 -13.75 3.84
N ARG A 283 5.57 -15.05 4.11
CA ARG A 283 4.35 -15.72 4.58
C ARG A 283 4.70 -16.65 5.72
N ALA A 284 3.80 -16.80 6.68
CA ALA A 284 3.82 -17.88 7.64
C ALA A 284 2.56 -18.74 7.43
N THR A 285 2.71 -20.05 7.51
CA THR A 285 1.58 -20.98 7.52
C THR A 285 1.51 -21.64 8.90
N ILE A 286 0.35 -21.54 9.55
CA ILE A 286 0.05 -22.32 10.75
C ILE A 286 -0.74 -23.57 10.35
N THR A 287 -0.34 -24.73 10.85
CA THR A 287 -1.01 -26.02 10.61
C THR A 287 -1.32 -26.69 11.94
N ASP A 288 -2.56 -27.12 12.14
CA ASP A 288 -2.99 -27.81 13.35
C ASP A 288 -2.87 -29.35 13.23
N PRO A 289 -3.08 -30.12 14.31
CA PRO A 289 -3.02 -31.59 14.28
C PRO A 289 -4.08 -32.29 13.42
N GLN A 290 -5.06 -31.54 12.89
CA GLN A 290 -6.11 -32.03 12.00
C GLN A 290 -5.80 -31.69 10.53
N ASP A 291 -4.57 -31.24 10.25
CA ASP A 291 -4.08 -30.81 8.94
C ASP A 291 -4.86 -29.62 8.35
N ARG A 292 -5.56 -28.84 9.19
CA ARG A 292 -6.12 -27.55 8.76
C ARG A 292 -5.04 -26.49 8.83
N SER A 293 -5.04 -25.56 7.88
CA SER A 293 -4.01 -24.53 7.81
C SER A 293 -4.57 -23.14 7.51
N TYR A 294 -3.80 -22.13 7.92
CA TYR A 294 -4.05 -20.73 7.57
C TYR A 294 -2.74 -20.03 7.23
N ASP A 295 -2.80 -19.22 6.17
CA ASP A 295 -1.67 -18.43 5.69
C ASP A 295 -1.82 -16.98 6.17
N ALA A 296 -0.78 -16.47 6.84
CA ALA A 296 -0.65 -15.06 7.18
C ALA A 296 0.55 -14.47 6.43
N TYR A 297 0.42 -13.24 5.95
CA TYR A 297 1.43 -12.57 5.15
C TYR A 297 2.02 -11.40 5.90
N LEU A 298 3.30 -11.15 5.69
CA LEU A 298 3.89 -9.88 6.08
C LEU A 298 3.34 -8.80 5.14
N ARG A 299 2.89 -7.70 5.73
CA ARG A 299 2.30 -6.58 4.99
C ARG A 299 3.32 -5.87 4.09
N ASP A 300 4.57 -5.79 4.52
CA ASP A 300 5.62 -5.09 3.80
C ASP A 300 6.40 -6.03 2.87
N VAL A 301 6.75 -5.50 1.71
CA VAL A 301 7.71 -6.17 0.81
C VAL A 301 9.11 -5.90 1.33
N ALA A 302 9.85 -6.97 1.62
CA ALA A 302 11.21 -6.87 2.10
C ALA A 302 12.21 -6.66 0.96
N ILE A 303 13.22 -5.83 1.19
CA ILE A 303 14.30 -5.58 0.23
C ILE A 303 15.58 -6.22 0.75
N VAL A 304 16.12 -7.18 0.00
CA VAL A 304 17.31 -7.92 0.39
C VAL A 304 18.53 -7.45 -0.39
N PHE A 305 19.61 -7.13 0.32
CA PHE A 305 20.85 -6.66 -0.28
C PHE A 305 22.01 -7.60 0.02
N ASP A 306 22.94 -7.70 -0.93
CA ASP A 306 24.18 -8.42 -0.70
C ASP A 306 24.97 -7.67 0.38
N ALA A 307 25.23 -8.35 1.49
CA ALA A 307 26.11 -7.86 2.53
C ALA A 307 27.54 -7.98 2.00
N GLY A 308 27.91 -7.11 1.06
CA GLY A 308 29.19 -7.17 0.35
C GLY A 308 30.33 -7.40 1.34
N GLY A 309 30.92 -8.60 1.26
CA GLY A 309 32.15 -8.91 1.96
C GLY A 309 33.30 -8.16 1.32
N ASP A 310 33.48 -6.88 1.67
CA ASP A 310 34.78 -6.21 1.80
C ASP A 310 34.60 -4.70 2.11
N THR A 311 34.76 -4.31 3.37
CA THR A 311 35.28 -2.96 3.71
C THR A 311 36.80 -2.95 3.52
N GLY A 312 37.23 -3.35 2.32
CA GLY A 312 38.60 -3.70 1.99
C GLY A 312 39.13 -3.05 0.73
N THR A 313 38.52 -1.96 0.22
CA THR A 313 39.23 -1.09 -0.74
C THR A 313 38.65 0.33 -0.73
N THR A 314 39.46 1.28 -0.27
CA THR A 314 39.38 2.68 -0.72
C THR A 314 39.58 2.72 -2.23
N GLY A 315 38.49 2.61 -2.98
CA GLY A 315 38.44 2.79 -4.43
C GLY A 315 37.42 3.89 -4.74
N GLY A 316 37.91 5.06 -5.14
CA GLY A 316 37.08 6.24 -5.37
C GLY A 316 35.96 6.01 -6.38
N ILE A 317 34.91 6.82 -6.22
CA ILE A 317 33.80 6.99 -7.15
C ILE A 317 34.37 7.33 -8.54
N GLY A 318 34.42 6.31 -9.41
CA GLY A 318 34.74 6.44 -10.82
C GLY A 318 33.48 6.77 -11.59
N THR A 319 33.27 8.05 -11.87
CA THR A 319 32.33 8.51 -12.90
C THR A 319 32.79 8.02 -14.28
N THR A 320 31.94 7.26 -14.96
CA THR A 320 32.13 6.89 -16.37
C THR A 320 31.88 8.09 -17.28
N GLY A 321 32.88 8.47 -18.10
CA GLY A 321 32.65 9.32 -19.27
C GLY A 321 33.82 10.20 -19.72
N GLY A 322 34.83 9.62 -20.39
CA GLY A 322 35.81 10.40 -21.17
C GLY A 322 36.97 9.54 -21.68
N PRO A 323 37.28 9.54 -23.00
CA PRO A 323 38.23 8.58 -23.56
C PRO A 323 39.69 9.00 -23.33
N SER A 324 40.52 7.95 -23.23
CA SER A 324 41.99 7.89 -23.32
C SER A 324 42.73 9.15 -23.74
N GLU A 325 43.73 9.54 -22.93
CA GLU A 325 45.13 9.66 -23.39
C GLU A 325 46.10 9.34 -22.25
N THR A 326 47.17 8.64 -22.63
CA THR A 326 48.39 8.25 -21.89
C THR A 326 49.04 9.38 -21.10
N THR A 327 49.72 9.07 -19.97
CA THR A 327 51.19 9.15 -19.79
C THR A 327 51.61 8.87 -18.33
N SER A 328 52.72 8.15 -18.20
CA SER A 328 53.49 7.71 -17.01
C SER A 328 53.86 8.79 -15.98
N GLY A 329 54.11 8.36 -14.73
CA GLY A 329 54.98 9.10 -13.80
C GLY A 329 54.89 8.70 -12.32
N SER A 330 55.89 7.94 -11.84
CA SER A 330 56.17 7.61 -10.44
C SER A 330 56.41 8.83 -9.54
N GLY A 331 56.16 8.72 -8.22
CA GLY A 331 56.73 9.66 -7.25
C GLY A 331 56.21 9.61 -5.81
N THR A 332 56.78 8.70 -5.02
CA THR A 332 57.10 8.73 -3.58
C THR A 332 56.80 9.98 -2.72
N GLY A 333 56.23 9.76 -1.53
CA GLY A 333 56.82 10.23 -0.26
C GLY A 333 55.97 11.14 0.63
N GLY A 334 55.93 10.81 1.94
CA GLY A 334 55.81 11.83 3.00
C GLY A 334 54.91 11.49 4.19
N SER A 335 55.50 10.92 5.24
CA SER A 335 54.99 10.89 6.62
C SER A 335 54.60 12.28 7.14
N SER A 336 53.66 12.36 8.08
CA SER A 336 53.97 12.61 9.50
C SER A 336 52.71 12.62 10.36
N SER A 337 52.84 11.92 11.48
CA SER A 337 52.05 11.96 12.71
C SER A 337 51.92 13.36 13.30
N ASP A 338 50.80 13.65 13.97
CA ASP A 338 50.90 14.11 15.36
C ASP A 338 49.60 13.90 16.16
N THR A 339 49.83 13.35 17.34
CA THR A 339 48.91 13.05 18.45
C THR A 339 48.55 14.31 19.23
N GLY A 340 47.32 14.37 19.77
CA GLY A 340 46.91 15.43 20.69
C GLY A 340 45.61 15.12 21.42
N THR A 341 45.70 14.27 22.44
CA THR A 341 44.67 14.02 23.47
C THR A 341 44.51 15.25 24.38
N GLY A 342 43.28 15.60 24.77
CA GLY A 342 43.07 16.68 25.73
C GLY A 342 41.62 16.98 26.11
N THR A 343 41.15 16.21 27.08
CA THR A 343 39.99 16.38 27.99
C THR A 343 39.52 17.81 28.33
N GLY A 344 38.20 17.98 28.47
CA GLY A 344 37.64 18.58 29.70
C GLY A 344 36.59 19.70 29.57
N LEU A 345 35.47 19.48 30.27
CA LEU A 345 34.65 20.42 31.05
C LEU A 345 33.47 21.18 30.40
N ASP A 346 32.28 20.71 30.81
CA ASP A 346 31.23 21.43 31.55
C ASP A 346 30.33 22.53 30.95
N THR A 347 29.12 22.48 31.51
CA THR A 347 28.07 23.50 31.71
C THR A 347 27.04 23.77 30.63
N GLY A 348 25.78 23.70 31.09
CA GLY A 348 24.57 23.82 30.28
C GLY A 348 24.15 25.25 30.01
N GLY A 349 23.11 25.35 29.18
CA GLY A 349 22.46 26.61 28.82
C GLY A 349 21.16 26.32 28.10
N ALA A 350 20.07 26.81 28.67
CA ALA A 350 18.75 26.83 28.07
C ALA A 350 18.70 27.82 26.88
N GLY A 351 17.99 27.42 25.82
CA GLY A 351 17.60 28.22 24.65
C GLY A 351 17.02 27.23 23.63
N GLY A 352 15.74 27.22 23.31
CA GLY A 352 14.98 28.36 22.81
C GLY A 352 15.21 28.49 21.30
N CYS A 353 14.68 27.55 20.50
CA CYS A 353 14.71 27.63 19.03
C CYS A 353 13.30 27.45 18.46
N GLY A 354 12.76 28.54 17.92
CA GLY A 354 11.53 28.57 17.16
C GLY A 354 11.73 28.03 15.75
N CYS A 355 10.77 27.25 15.27
CA CYS A 355 10.69 26.81 13.89
C CYS A 355 10.04 27.90 13.04
N THR A 356 10.83 28.60 12.24
CA THR A 356 10.33 29.41 11.13
C THR A 356 9.88 28.49 10.00
N THR A 357 8.60 28.57 9.64
CA THR A 357 8.00 27.94 8.46
C THR A 357 8.62 28.49 7.18
N ARG A 358 9.22 27.61 6.37
CA ARG A 358 9.76 27.92 5.04
C ARG A 358 8.66 27.69 4.02
N SER A 359 8.12 28.77 3.44
CA SER A 359 7.17 28.72 2.32
C SER A 359 7.83 28.11 1.07
N PRO A 360 7.11 27.31 0.26
CA PRO A 360 7.62 26.84 -1.01
C PRO A 360 7.56 27.93 -2.09
N VAL A 361 8.59 27.87 -2.94
CA VAL A 361 8.97 28.79 -3.99
C VAL A 361 8.04 28.64 -5.21
N ALA A 362 7.58 29.77 -5.75
CA ALA A 362 6.85 29.85 -7.02
C ALA A 362 7.80 29.57 -8.21
N PRO A 363 7.39 28.78 -9.22
CA PRO A 363 8.16 28.65 -10.46
C PRO A 363 7.86 29.79 -11.43
N VAL A 364 8.92 30.50 -11.83
CA VAL A 364 8.94 31.48 -12.93
C VAL A 364 9.61 30.83 -14.14
N GLY A 365 8.97 30.90 -15.30
CA GLY A 365 9.55 30.58 -16.62
C GLY A 365 8.52 29.87 -17.50
N GLY A 366 7.92 30.44 -18.54
CA GLY A 366 8.42 31.48 -19.44
C GLY A 366 8.83 30.86 -20.76
N TRP A 367 7.87 30.41 -21.59
CA TRP A 367 8.11 30.05 -22.99
C TRP A 367 7.08 30.75 -23.88
N LEU A 368 7.56 31.76 -24.60
CA LEU A 368 6.89 32.44 -25.70
C LEU A 368 7.04 31.58 -26.97
N LEU A 369 5.92 31.12 -27.54
CA LEU A 369 5.88 30.59 -28.90
C LEU A 369 5.35 31.68 -29.84
N VAL A 370 6.22 32.12 -30.75
CA VAL A 370 5.88 33.01 -31.88
C VAL A 370 5.59 32.14 -33.09
N PRO A 371 4.41 32.24 -33.75
CA PRO A 371 4.17 31.56 -35.01
C PRO A 371 4.71 32.37 -36.19
N VAL A 372 5.68 31.81 -36.91
CA VAL A 372 6.15 32.33 -38.20
C VAL A 372 5.21 31.85 -39.31
N VAL A 373 4.40 32.77 -39.84
CA VAL A 373 3.58 32.59 -41.04
C VAL A 373 4.47 32.82 -42.27
N ALA A 374 4.83 31.75 -42.98
CA ALA A 374 5.51 31.84 -44.28
C ALA A 374 4.48 31.93 -45.41
N ILE A 375 4.31 33.12 -45.97
CA ILE A 375 3.52 33.38 -47.18
C ILE A 375 4.33 32.98 -48.42
N LEU A 376 3.87 31.93 -49.11
CA LEU A 376 4.29 31.56 -50.47
C LEU A 376 3.82 32.63 -51.46
N ARG A 377 4.76 33.41 -52.02
CA ARG A 377 4.50 34.29 -53.18
C ARG A 377 5.19 33.74 -54.43
N ARG A 378 4.37 33.15 -55.31
CA ARG A 378 4.67 32.89 -56.73
C ARG A 378 5.06 34.18 -57.45
N ARG A 379 6.15 34.15 -58.22
CA ARG A 379 6.33 34.94 -59.45
C ARG A 379 7.10 34.12 -60.50
N ARG A 380 6.43 33.78 -61.60
CA ARG A 380 6.96 33.76 -62.98
C ARG A 380 6.68 35.18 -63.57
N PRO A 381 7.19 35.62 -64.75
CA PRO A 381 7.88 34.90 -65.83
C PRO A 381 9.10 35.62 -66.46
N SER A 382 9.93 34.87 -67.20
CA SER A 382 10.33 35.11 -68.60
C SER A 382 11.17 33.95 -69.10
#